data_AF-A0A7K2P0U0-F1
#
_entry.id   AF-A0A7K2P0U0-F1
#
_cell.length_a   1.000
_cell.length_b   1.000
_cell.length_c   1.000
_cell.angle_alpha   90.00
_cell.angle_beta   90.00
_cell.angle_gamma   90.00
#
_symmetry.space_group_name_H-M   'P 1'
#
loop_
_entity.id
_entity.type
_entity.pdbx_description
1 polymer ?
#
loop_
_entity_poly.entity_id
_entity_poly.type
_entity_poly.pdbx_seq_one_letter_code
_entity_poly.pdbx_strand_id
1 'polypeptide(L)'
;MRERAWLGGLRRPPNPLVSGHRAARGALRSMSEALGARRRLAWLNAADLSIGTTLDVRRTAEELADFTVPELADGAAVDLLDS
;
A
#
# COMPACT_ATOMS: atom_id res chain seq x y z
N MET A 1 48.83 -10.80 42.90
CA MET A 1 48.82 -9.43 43.46
C MET A 1 49.70 -8.58 42.54
N ARG A 2 49.21 -7.85 41.55
CA ARG A 2 48.15 -6.84 41.56
C ARG A 2 47.49 -6.73 40.17
N GLU A 3 46.17 -6.77 40.19
CA GLU A 3 45.30 -6.18 39.16
C GLU A 3 45.36 -4.64 39.31
N ARG A 4 45.33 -3.90 38.19
CA ARG A 4 44.47 -2.71 37.97
C ARG A 4 44.88 -1.92 36.72
N ALA A 5 43.84 -1.37 36.08
CA ALA A 5 43.83 -0.28 35.09
C ALA A 5 43.74 -0.67 33.61
N TRP A 6 42.69 -1.42 33.25
CA TRP A 6 42.07 -1.28 31.93
C TRP A 6 40.83 -0.39 32.05
N LEU A 7 40.99 0.92 31.79
CA LEU A 7 39.91 1.88 31.53
C LEU A 7 40.34 2.88 30.45
N GLY A 8 40.82 2.38 29.32
CA GLY A 8 41.25 3.20 28.19
C GLY A 8 40.95 2.50 26.87
N GLY A 9 39.68 2.46 26.48
CA GLY A 9 39.34 1.80 25.22
C GLY A 9 37.88 1.44 24.98
N LEU A 10 36.92 2.09 25.65
CA LEU A 10 35.56 2.07 25.13
C LEU A 10 35.55 2.98 23.89
N ARG A 11 35.88 2.42 22.72
CA ARG A 11 35.27 2.90 21.46
C ARG A 11 33.79 2.99 21.77
N ARG A 12 33.28 4.21 21.96
CA ARG A 12 31.84 4.41 22.10
C ARG A 12 31.18 3.66 20.94
N PRO A 13 30.20 2.77 21.19
CA PRO A 13 29.41 2.22 20.10
C PRO A 13 28.85 3.41 19.33
N PRO A 14 28.88 3.39 17.98
CA PRO A 14 28.26 4.45 17.19
C PRO A 14 26.82 4.64 17.70
N ASN A 15 26.50 5.87 18.12
CA ASN A 15 25.22 6.17 18.75
C ASN A 15 24.08 5.90 17.76
N PRO A 16 23.11 5.02 18.09
CA PRO A 16 22.00 4.67 17.20
C PRO A 16 21.09 5.85 16.87
N LEU A 17 21.17 6.94 17.65
CA LEU A 17 20.44 8.18 17.38
C LEU A 17 21.08 9.01 16.24
N VAL A 18 22.32 8.71 15.85
CA VAL A 18 23.03 9.45 14.78
C VAL A 18 22.72 8.87 13.38
N SER A 19 22.04 7.72 13.31
CA SER A 19 21.56 7.10 12.05
C SER A 19 20.04 7.23 11.82
N GLY A 20 19.37 8.17 12.51
CA GLY A 20 17.90 8.24 12.60
C GLY A 20 17.17 8.56 11.29
N HIS A 21 17.74 9.35 10.37
CA HIS A 21 17.00 9.80 9.18
C HIS A 21 16.80 8.73 8.11
N ARG A 22 17.78 7.82 7.93
CA ARG A 22 17.63 6.73 6.93
C ARG A 22 16.67 5.65 7.40
N ALA A 23 16.73 5.28 8.68
CA ALA A 23 15.79 4.33 9.27
C ALA A 23 14.36 4.89 9.31
N ALA A 24 14.19 6.16 9.71
CA ALA A 24 12.88 6.82 9.72
C ALA A 24 12.29 6.95 8.30
N ARG A 25 13.09 7.31 7.29
CA ARG A 25 12.62 7.35 5.88
C ARG A 25 12.20 5.97 5.36
N GLY A 26 12.90 4.91 5.76
CA GLY A 26 12.53 3.53 5.41
C GLY A 26 11.16 3.15 5.96
N ALA A 27 10.90 3.46 7.24
CA ALA A 27 9.62 3.19 7.88
C ALA A 27 8.46 4.01 7.30
N LEU A 28 8.69 5.29 6.97
CA LEU A 28 7.68 6.13 6.32
C LEU A 28 7.30 5.60 4.93
N ARG A 29 8.29 5.12 4.16
CA ARG A 29 8.05 4.53 2.86
C ARG A 29 7.24 3.23 2.96
N SER A 30 7.60 2.31 3.86
CA SER A 30 6.84 1.06 4.02
C SER A 30 5.41 1.31 4.48
N MET A 31 5.19 2.28 5.36
CA MET A 31 3.85 2.70 5.77
C MET A 31 3.07 3.30 4.59
N SER A 32 3.68 4.15 3.78
CA SER A 32 3.05 4.72 2.58
C SER A 32 2.69 3.63 1.56
N GLU A 33 3.59 2.67 1.31
CA GLU A 33 3.34 1.52 0.43
C GLU A 33 2.18 0.66 0.96
N ALA A 34 2.16 0.36 2.26
CA ALA A 34 1.11 -0.41 2.90
C ALA A 34 -0.26 0.29 2.86
N LEU A 35 -0.29 1.62 3.08
CA LEU A 35 -1.51 2.42 2.96
C LEU A 35 -2.02 2.46 1.53
N GLY A 36 -1.13 2.62 0.54
CA GLY A 36 -1.50 2.55 -0.87
C GLY A 36 -2.06 1.18 -1.27
N ALA A 37 -1.46 0.10 -0.77
CA ALA A 37 -1.96 -1.26 -1.00
C ALA A 37 -3.35 -1.48 -0.36
N ARG A 38 -3.53 -1.02 0.89
CA ARG A 38 -4.82 -1.09 1.57
C ARG A 38 -5.92 -0.33 0.83
N ARG A 39 -5.61 0.87 0.32
CA ARG A 39 -6.56 1.70 -0.43
C ARG A 39 -7.02 1.00 -1.71
N ARG A 40 -6.10 0.41 -2.48
CA ARG A 40 -6.43 -0.36 -3.68
C ARG A 40 -7.32 -1.56 -3.36
N LEU A 41 -7.01 -2.30 -2.30
CA LEU A 41 -7.83 -3.44 -1.86
C LEU A 41 -9.22 -3.00 -1.40
N ALA A 42 -9.33 -1.89 -0.68
CA ALA A 42 -10.62 -1.35 -0.27
C ALA A 42 -11.49 -0.98 -1.48
N TRP A 43 -10.90 -0.36 -2.50
CA TRP A 43 -11.59 -0.04 -3.75
C TRP A 43 -12.06 -1.30 -4.49
N LEU A 44 -11.21 -2.33 -4.61
CA LEU A 44 -11.60 -3.62 -5.21
C LEU A 44 -12.72 -4.31 -4.41
N ASN A 45 -12.67 -4.27 -3.08
CA ASN A 45 -13.69 -4.86 -2.24
C ASN A 45 -15.04 -4.12 -2.34
N ALA A 46 -15.02 -2.80 -2.58
CA ALA A 46 -16.25 -2.07 -2.87
C ALA A 46 -16.84 -2.50 -4.22
N ALA A 47 -16.01 -2.74 -5.23
CA ALA A 47 -16.43 -3.21 -6.55
C ALA A 47 -17.16 -4.56 -6.48
N ASP A 48 -16.60 -5.52 -5.72
CA ASP A 48 -17.14 -6.87 -5.52
C ASP A 48 -18.55 -6.87 -4.90
N LEU A 49 -18.86 -5.87 -4.08
CA LEU A 49 -20.16 -5.73 -3.43
C LEU A 49 -21.21 -5.05 -4.31
N SER A 50 -20.80 -4.32 -5.36
CA SER A 50 -21.70 -3.49 -6.16
C SER A 50 -21.92 -3.97 -7.59
N ILE A 51 -20.95 -4.63 -8.20
CA ILE A 51 -20.98 -5.03 -9.61
C ILE A 51 -21.42 -6.49 -9.73
N GLY A 52 -22.29 -6.80 -10.70
CA GLY A 52 -22.66 -8.19 -10.98
C GLY A 52 -23.62 -8.77 -9.94
N THR A 53 -24.36 -7.91 -9.25
CA THR A 53 -25.40 -8.31 -8.29
C THR A 53 -26.63 -8.93 -8.97
N THR A 54 -26.66 -8.93 -10.30
CA THR A 54 -27.70 -9.51 -11.14
C THR A 54 -27.07 -10.37 -12.24
N LEU A 55 -27.88 -11.20 -12.90
CA LEU A 55 -27.43 -11.99 -14.05
C LEU A 55 -27.55 -11.24 -15.40
N ASP A 56 -27.93 -9.96 -15.37
CA ASP A 56 -27.98 -9.13 -16.58
C ASP A 56 -26.57 -8.62 -16.91
N VAL A 57 -26.00 -9.13 -18.01
CA VAL A 57 -24.64 -8.81 -18.44
C VAL A 57 -24.49 -7.34 -18.84
N ARG A 58 -25.52 -6.75 -19.45
CA ARG A 58 -25.50 -5.33 -19.83
C ARG A 58 -25.50 -4.45 -18.60
N ARG A 59 -26.36 -4.78 -17.63
CA ARG A 59 -26.37 -4.08 -16.34
C ARG A 59 -25.02 -4.21 -15.63
N THR A 60 -24.41 -5.38 -15.66
CA THR A 60 -23.07 -5.60 -15.09
C THR A 60 -22.00 -4.74 -15.78
N ALA A 61 -22.09 -4.56 -17.10
CA ALA A 61 -21.19 -3.70 -17.86
C ALA A 61 -21.36 -2.20 -17.52
N GLU A 62 -22.60 -1.75 -17.36
CA GLU A 62 -22.93 -0.39 -16.89
C GLU A 62 -22.37 -0.16 -15.47
N GLU A 63 -22.64 -1.07 -14.54
CA GLU A 63 -22.13 -1.03 -13.15
C GLU A 63 -20.59 -0.94 -13.11
N LEU A 64 -19.91 -1.70 -13.98
CA LEU A 64 -18.46 -1.67 -14.09
C LEU A 64 -17.93 -0.32 -14.59
N ALA A 65 -18.54 0.25 -15.62
CA ALA A 65 -18.15 1.55 -16.17
C ALA A 65 -18.38 2.68 -15.16
N ASP A 66 -19.57 2.71 -14.54
CA ASP A 66 -19.93 3.72 -13.53
C ASP A 66 -19.03 3.67 -12.30
N PHE A 67 -18.57 2.48 -11.91
CA PHE A 67 -17.66 2.32 -10.79
C PHE A 67 -16.21 2.73 -11.12
N THR A 68 -15.75 2.49 -12.35
CA THR A 68 -14.35 2.74 -12.73
C THR A 68 -14.06 4.19 -13.09
N VAL A 69 -14.98 4.89 -13.75
CA VAL A 69 -14.71 6.25 -14.24
C VAL A 69 -14.40 7.27 -13.11
N PRO A 70 -15.12 7.29 -11.97
CA PRO A 70 -14.89 8.31 -10.95
C PRO A 70 -13.51 8.25 -10.27
N GLU A 71 -12.93 7.05 -10.11
CA GLU A 71 -11.70 6.86 -9.34
C GLU A 71 -10.51 6.26 -10.11
N LEU A 72 -10.75 5.55 -11.23
CA LEU A 72 -9.71 4.80 -11.93
C LEU A 72 -9.33 5.39 -13.30
N ALA A 73 -10.29 5.93 -14.07
CA ALA A 73 -10.05 6.36 -15.45
C ALA A 73 -10.99 7.48 -15.89
N ASP A 74 -10.59 8.31 -16.85
CA ASP A 74 -11.48 9.37 -17.37
C ASP A 74 -12.64 8.84 -18.25
N GLY A 75 -12.60 7.55 -18.60
CA GLY A 75 -13.63 6.86 -19.38
C GLY A 75 -13.42 5.34 -19.40
N ALA A 76 -14.49 4.59 -19.65
CA ALA A 76 -14.47 3.14 -19.77
C ALA A 76 -15.34 2.70 -20.96
N ALA A 77 -14.92 1.66 -21.68
CA ALA A 77 -15.69 1.03 -22.73
C ALA A 77 -15.74 -0.47 -22.46
N VAL A 78 -16.93 -1.06 -22.49
CA VAL A 78 -17.16 -2.49 -22.30
C VAL A 78 -17.84 -3.01 -23.55
N ASP A 79 -17.20 -3.96 -24.22
CA ASP A 79 -17.77 -4.62 -25.41
C ASP A 79 -18.53 -5.87 -24.98
N LEU A 80 -19.78 -5.97 -25.42
CA LEU A 80 -20.66 -7.10 -25.11
C LEU A 80 -20.75 -7.98 -26.36
N LEU A 81 -20.18 -9.18 -26.25
CA LEU A 81 -20.24 -10.18 -27.31
C LEU A 81 -21.58 -10.92 -27.24
N ASP A 82 -22.27 -11.03 -28.37
CA ASP A 82 -23.44 -11.89 -28.49
C ASP A 82 -23.03 -13.36 -28.34
N SER A 83 -23.88 -14.12 -27.65
CA SER A 83 -23.72 -15.56 -27.36
C SER A 83 -24.30 -16.44 -28.47
#